data_AF-A0A9N8IZN9-F1
#
_entry.id   AF-A0A9N8IZN9-F1
#
_cell.length_a   1.000
_cell.length_b   1.000
_cell.length_c   1.000
_cell.angle_alpha   90.00
_cell.angle_beta   90.00
_cell.angle_gamma   90.00
#
_symmetry.space_group_name_H-M   'P 1'
#
loop_
_entity.id
_entity.type
_entity.pdbx_description
1 polymer ?
#
loop_
_entity_poly.entity_id
_entity_poly.type
_entity_poly.pdbx_seq_one_letter_code
_entity_poly.pdbx_strand_id
1 'polypeptide(L)'
;MKKGILSLIIILTLSAGAYLFYTFKINNKEKKNLSTLSIEELTSNVKKNHKTLSPKDLDPKSFIILFKERYNKKSPLNFVTLSGEFPENWVRPKDVEYLISVMNSKEKCCGYMNVFSSTLLTEDAEVGGFAIIFLNSYISNTKINLGLNSNPKIDKESIKKIEDWYRNTKK
;
A
#
# COMPACT_ATOMS: atom_id res chain seq x y z
N MET A 1 -0.11 60.86 -22.95
CA MET A 1 0.67 59.88 -22.15
C MET A 1 0.00 59.47 -20.83
N LYS A 2 -0.60 60.37 -20.03
CA LYS A 2 -1.18 60.01 -18.71
C LYS A 2 -2.33 58.98 -18.73
N LYS A 3 -3.19 58.97 -19.76
CA LYS A 3 -4.34 58.04 -19.87
C LYS A 3 -3.93 56.60 -20.22
N GLY A 4 -2.84 56.41 -20.97
CA GLY A 4 -2.35 55.08 -21.34
C GLY A 4 -1.72 54.33 -20.16
N ILE A 5 -0.99 55.04 -19.31
CA ILE A 5 -0.36 54.49 -18.10
C ILE A 5 -1.43 54.06 -17.09
N LEU A 6 -2.49 54.85 -16.92
CA LEU A 6 -3.59 54.52 -16.01
C LEU A 6 -4.35 53.25 -16.44
N SER A 7 -4.60 53.09 -17.75
CA SER A 7 -5.24 51.89 -18.30
C SER A 7 -4.40 50.63 -18.08
N LEU A 8 -3.07 50.73 -18.25
CA LEU A 8 -2.13 49.63 -18.03
C LEU A 8 -2.11 49.16 -16.57
N ILE A 9 -2.18 50.09 -15.62
CA ILE A 9 -2.24 49.78 -14.17
C ILE A 9 -3.53 49.04 -13.81
N ILE A 10 -4.67 49.42 -14.41
CA ILE A 10 -5.96 48.75 -14.17
C ILE A 10 -5.94 47.30 -14.71
N ILE A 11 -5.36 47.08 -15.89
CA ILE A 11 -5.25 45.74 -16.47
C ILE A 11 -4.31 44.84 -15.66
N LEU A 12 -3.21 45.39 -15.14
CA LEU A 12 -2.27 44.66 -14.29
C LEU A 12 -2.90 44.25 -12.94
N THR A 13 -3.69 45.12 -12.33
CA THR A 13 -4.37 44.81 -11.06
C THR A 13 -5.48 43.78 -11.22
N LEU A 14 -6.26 43.83 -12.30
CA LEU A 14 -7.29 42.83 -12.60
C LEU A 14 -6.69 41.46 -12.92
N SER A 15 -5.59 41.42 -13.68
CA SER A 15 -4.92 40.15 -14.03
C SER A 15 -4.25 39.51 -12.81
N ALA A 16 -3.60 40.30 -11.95
CA ALA A 16 -3.03 39.80 -10.69
C ALA A 16 -4.12 39.29 -9.72
N GLY A 17 -5.24 40.03 -9.59
CA GLY A 17 -6.36 39.61 -8.75
C GLY A 17 -7.01 38.30 -9.23
N ALA A 18 -7.22 38.16 -10.54
CA ALA A 18 -7.76 36.93 -11.12
C ALA A 18 -6.80 35.73 -10.94
N TYR A 19 -5.49 35.94 -11.09
CA TYR A 19 -4.49 34.89 -10.88
C TYR A 19 -4.43 34.44 -9.41
N LEU A 20 -4.44 35.37 -8.46
CA LEU A 20 -4.47 35.06 -7.03
C LEU A 20 -5.77 34.36 -6.62
N PHE A 21 -6.91 34.78 -7.17
CA PHE A 21 -8.19 34.12 -6.90
C PHE A 21 -8.24 32.69 -7.48
N TYR A 22 -7.68 32.49 -8.67
CA TYR A 22 -7.61 31.18 -9.31
C TYR A 22 -6.74 30.19 -8.52
N THR A 23 -5.55 30.63 -8.09
CA THR A 23 -4.64 29.79 -7.28
C THR A 23 -5.22 29.49 -5.89
N PHE A 24 -5.89 30.45 -5.25
CA PHE A 24 -6.59 30.23 -3.98
C PHE A 24 -7.73 29.20 -4.11
N LYS A 25 -8.50 29.25 -5.20
CA LYS A 25 -9.61 28.31 -5.45
C LYS A 25 -9.10 26.89 -5.71
N ILE A 26 -7.99 26.72 -6.43
CA ILE A 26 -7.36 25.41 -6.64
C ILE A 26 -6.86 24.83 -5.32
N ASN A 27 -6.08 25.61 -4.56
CA ASN A 27 -5.53 25.15 -3.27
C ASN A 27 -6.63 24.72 -2.29
N ASN A 28 -7.76 25.43 -2.24
CA ASN A 28 -8.88 25.05 -1.38
C ASN A 28 -9.63 23.81 -1.88
N LYS A 29 -9.71 23.59 -3.19
CA LYS A 29 -10.35 22.39 -3.76
C LYS A 29 -9.50 21.14 -3.49
N GLU A 30 -8.19 21.24 -3.64
CA GLU A 30 -7.25 20.16 -3.29
C GLU A 30 -7.25 19.86 -1.80
N LYS A 31 -7.17 20.89 -0.95
CA LYS A 31 -7.23 20.74 0.52
C LYS A 31 -8.54 20.10 0.99
N LYS A 32 -9.67 20.47 0.37
CA LYS A 32 -10.99 19.89 0.68
C LYS A 32 -11.05 18.41 0.30
N ASN A 33 -10.60 18.04 -0.90
CA ASN A 33 -10.56 16.64 -1.35
C ASN A 33 -9.61 15.79 -0.48
N LEU A 34 -8.46 16.33 -0.08
CA LEU A 34 -7.51 15.67 0.82
C LEU A 34 -8.08 15.47 2.23
N SER A 35 -8.83 16.45 2.74
CA SER A 35 -9.45 16.38 4.09
C SER A 35 -10.61 15.38 4.18
N THR A 36 -11.35 15.15 3.08
CA THR A 36 -12.46 14.20 3.04
C THR A 36 -12.00 12.77 2.76
N LEU A 37 -10.97 12.57 1.92
CA LEU A 37 -10.35 11.25 1.71
C LEU A 37 -9.66 10.73 2.97
N SER A 38 -9.05 11.60 3.77
CA SER A 38 -8.23 11.17 4.91
C SER A 38 -9.03 10.75 6.14
N ILE A 39 -10.13 11.42 6.51
CA ILE A 39 -10.79 11.15 7.80
C ILE A 39 -11.74 9.94 7.73
N GLU A 40 -12.60 9.84 6.73
CA GLU A 40 -13.61 8.75 6.62
C GLU A 40 -12.98 7.41 6.21
N GLU A 41 -12.00 7.41 5.30
CA GLU A 41 -11.30 6.16 4.93
C GLU A 41 -10.36 5.67 6.04
N LEU A 42 -9.66 6.56 6.77
CA LEU A 42 -8.92 6.12 7.97
C LEU A 42 -9.87 5.58 9.05
N THR A 43 -10.97 6.27 9.33
CA THR A 43 -11.88 5.85 10.42
C THR A 43 -12.67 4.59 10.12
N SER A 44 -13.01 4.32 8.84
CA SER A 44 -13.68 3.08 8.44
C SER A 44 -12.78 1.84 8.63
N ASN A 45 -11.47 1.98 8.42
CA ASN A 45 -10.48 0.92 8.65
C ASN A 45 -10.19 0.66 10.14
N VAL A 46 -10.38 1.68 11.00
CA VAL A 46 -10.11 1.61 12.45
C VAL A 46 -11.30 1.05 13.25
N LYS A 47 -12.54 1.20 12.76
CA LYS A 47 -13.77 0.90 13.55
C LYS A 47 -14.09 -0.59 13.79
N LYS A 48 -13.30 -1.54 13.29
CA LYS A 48 -13.54 -2.99 13.51
C LYS A 48 -12.47 -3.61 14.44
N ASN A 49 -12.86 -3.76 15.71
CA ASN A 49 -12.20 -4.50 16.82
C ASN A 49 -11.02 -3.82 17.54
N HIS A 50 -11.18 -3.64 18.85
CA HIS A 50 -10.25 -3.00 19.80
C HIS A 50 -8.89 -3.72 20.02
N LYS A 51 -8.59 -4.79 19.27
CA LYS A 51 -7.27 -5.43 19.27
C LYS A 51 -6.58 -5.09 17.96
N THR A 52 -5.53 -4.28 18.04
CA THR A 52 -4.65 -4.03 16.90
C THR A 52 -4.07 -5.36 16.43
N LEU A 53 -4.40 -5.75 15.20
CA LEU A 53 -3.94 -7.01 14.63
C LEU A 53 -2.41 -6.99 14.50
N SER A 54 -1.77 -8.13 14.75
CA SER A 54 -0.32 -8.27 14.63
C SER A 54 0.02 -9.43 13.71
N PRO A 55 1.16 -9.40 12.98
CA PRO A 55 1.56 -10.52 12.13
C PRO A 55 1.65 -11.85 12.90
N LYS A 56 2.00 -11.81 14.20
CA LYS A 56 2.06 -13.00 15.07
C LYS A 56 0.73 -13.71 15.27
N ASP A 57 -0.40 -13.01 15.08
CA ASP A 57 -1.75 -13.58 15.20
C ASP A 57 -2.20 -14.29 13.90
N LEU A 58 -1.37 -14.27 12.86
CA LEU A 58 -1.68 -14.80 11.53
C LEU A 58 -0.65 -15.85 11.12
N ASP A 59 -1.06 -16.78 10.26
CA ASP A 59 -0.15 -17.56 9.43
C ASP A 59 -0.11 -16.96 8.01
N PRO A 60 0.82 -17.41 7.13
CA PRO A 60 0.94 -16.85 5.78
C PRO A 60 -0.35 -16.90 4.96
N LYS A 61 -1.16 -17.95 5.12
CA LYS A 61 -2.43 -18.11 4.40
C LYS A 61 -3.49 -17.16 4.93
N SER A 62 -3.68 -17.10 6.25
CA SER A 62 -4.61 -16.16 6.88
C SER A 62 -4.23 -14.70 6.61
N PHE A 63 -2.94 -14.38 6.54
CA PHE A 63 -2.46 -13.06 6.15
C PHE A 63 -2.93 -12.68 4.74
N ILE A 64 -2.64 -13.54 3.75
CA ILE A 64 -3.02 -13.28 2.35
C ILE A 64 -4.54 -13.21 2.19
N ILE A 65 -5.30 -14.10 2.85
CA ILE A 65 -6.77 -14.07 2.82
C ILE A 65 -7.31 -12.75 3.37
N LEU A 66 -6.83 -12.31 4.54
CA LEU A 66 -7.24 -11.04 5.13
C LEU A 66 -7.01 -9.86 4.18
N PHE A 67 -5.86 -9.83 3.52
CA PHE A 67 -5.47 -8.75 2.62
C PHE A 67 -6.29 -8.75 1.33
N LYS A 68 -6.72 -9.93 0.87
CA LYS A 68 -7.68 -10.07 -0.24
C LYS A 68 -9.08 -9.64 0.17
N GLU A 69 -9.56 -10.08 1.32
CA GLU A 69 -10.94 -9.80 1.78
C GLU A 69 -11.17 -8.32 2.08
N ARG A 70 -10.14 -7.62 2.57
CA ARG A 70 -10.20 -6.18 2.84
C ARG A 70 -10.01 -5.30 1.61
N TYR A 71 -9.58 -5.88 0.50
CA TYR A 71 -9.35 -5.13 -0.73
C TYR A 71 -10.66 -4.60 -1.31
N ASN A 72 -10.66 -3.30 -1.64
CA ASN A 72 -11.79 -2.64 -2.27
C ASN A 72 -11.32 -1.88 -3.51
N LYS A 73 -11.68 -2.40 -4.69
CA LYS A 73 -11.35 -1.78 -5.99
C LYS A 73 -11.84 -0.33 -6.13
N LYS A 74 -12.85 0.10 -5.35
CA LYS A 74 -13.37 1.47 -5.36
C LYS A 74 -12.62 2.40 -4.39
N SER A 75 -11.83 1.85 -3.48
CA SER A 75 -11.01 2.60 -2.55
C SER A 75 -9.71 3.04 -3.25
N PRO A 76 -9.32 4.32 -3.15
CA PRO A 76 -8.00 4.79 -3.58
C PRO A 76 -6.88 4.35 -2.62
N LEU A 77 -7.24 3.86 -1.43
CA LEU A 77 -6.33 3.39 -0.40
C LEU A 77 -6.70 1.97 0.01
N ASN A 78 -5.87 1.00 -0.40
CA ASN A 78 -6.03 -0.40 -0.05
C ASN A 78 -4.84 -0.85 0.81
N PHE A 79 -4.97 -0.77 2.12
CA PHE A 79 -3.95 -1.28 3.05
C PHE A 79 -4.57 -1.94 4.27
N VAL A 80 -3.82 -2.84 4.88
CA VAL A 80 -4.12 -3.40 6.20
C VAL A 80 -3.04 -2.94 7.17
N THR A 81 -3.47 -2.26 8.22
CA THR A 81 -2.56 -1.81 9.28
C THR A 81 -2.34 -2.92 10.30
N LEU A 82 -1.07 -3.29 10.51
CA LEU A 82 -0.66 -4.27 11.52
C LEU A 82 0.34 -3.65 12.50
N SER A 83 0.34 -4.15 13.73
CA SER A 83 1.27 -3.74 14.79
C SER A 83 2.31 -4.82 15.11
N GLY A 84 3.50 -4.37 15.52
CA GLY A 84 4.61 -5.24 15.86
C GLY A 84 5.31 -5.82 14.64
N GLU A 85 6.12 -6.85 14.89
CA GLU A 85 6.99 -7.46 13.90
C GLU A 85 6.54 -8.88 13.57
N PHE A 86 6.99 -9.39 12.43
CA PHE A 86 6.86 -10.80 12.10
C PHE A 86 7.69 -11.66 13.08
N PRO A 87 7.14 -12.76 13.61
CA PRO A 87 7.93 -13.74 14.35
C PRO A 87 9.12 -14.27 13.54
N GLU A 88 10.13 -14.77 14.23
CA GLU A 88 11.14 -15.62 13.58
C GLU A 88 10.50 -16.91 13.10
N ASN A 89 11.01 -17.46 11.98
CA ASN A 89 10.51 -18.71 11.39
C ASN A 89 8.98 -18.72 11.19
N TRP A 90 8.42 -17.55 10.86
CA TRP A 90 6.97 -17.37 10.75
C TRP A 90 6.35 -18.23 9.64
N VAL A 91 7.08 -18.44 8.54
CA VAL A 91 6.71 -19.39 7.48
C VAL A 91 7.18 -20.78 7.89
N ARG A 92 6.27 -21.74 7.97
CA ARG A 92 6.58 -23.14 8.33
C ARG A 92 6.54 -24.04 7.11
N PRO A 93 7.12 -25.26 7.17
CA PRO A 93 7.11 -26.20 6.04
C PRO A 93 5.70 -26.47 5.48
N LYS A 94 4.68 -26.54 6.34
CA LYS A 94 3.28 -26.75 5.94
C LYS A 94 2.68 -25.59 5.13
N ASP A 95 3.26 -24.40 5.19
CA ASP A 95 2.76 -23.21 4.51
C ASP A 95 3.32 -23.10 3.08
N VAL A 96 4.44 -23.78 2.80
CA VAL A 96 5.18 -23.70 1.51
C VAL A 96 4.30 -24.10 0.33
N GLU A 97 3.55 -25.19 0.43
CA GLU A 97 2.73 -25.68 -0.69
C GLU A 97 1.65 -24.67 -1.10
N TYR A 98 0.99 -24.05 -0.11
CA TYR A 98 0.05 -22.96 -0.36
C TYR A 98 0.74 -21.78 -1.03
N LEU A 99 1.87 -21.32 -0.49
CA LEU A 99 2.59 -20.17 -1.04
C LEU A 99 3.05 -20.41 -2.48
N ILE A 100 3.56 -21.60 -2.80
CA ILE A 100 3.90 -22.00 -4.17
C ILE A 100 2.68 -21.94 -5.08
N SER A 101 1.51 -22.41 -4.61
CA SER A 101 0.28 -22.40 -5.42
C SER A 101 -0.21 -20.98 -5.78
N VAL A 102 0.16 -19.96 -5.00
CA VAL A 102 -0.30 -18.58 -5.20
C VAL A 102 0.78 -17.59 -5.65
N MET A 103 2.06 -17.99 -5.72
CA MET A 103 3.18 -17.08 -6.05
C MET A 103 3.07 -16.43 -7.44
N ASN A 104 2.39 -17.09 -8.38
CA ASN A 104 2.13 -16.58 -9.73
C ASN A 104 0.87 -15.70 -9.83
N SER A 105 0.13 -15.51 -8.73
CA SER A 105 -1.13 -14.78 -8.75
C SER A 105 -0.93 -13.27 -8.89
N LYS A 106 -1.48 -12.70 -9.95
CA LYS A 106 -1.59 -11.24 -10.18
C LYS A 106 -2.84 -10.62 -9.56
N GLU A 107 -3.60 -11.40 -8.78
CA GLU A 107 -4.79 -10.91 -8.10
C GLU A 107 -4.41 -9.75 -7.17
N LYS A 108 -5.15 -8.64 -7.28
CA LYS A 108 -4.92 -7.44 -6.46
C LYS A 108 -5.39 -7.68 -5.04
N CYS A 109 -4.64 -7.15 -4.08
CA CYS A 109 -4.97 -7.19 -2.67
C CYS A 109 -4.46 -5.92 -1.96
N CYS A 110 -4.83 -5.74 -0.69
CA CYS A 110 -4.32 -4.63 0.11
C CYS A 110 -2.80 -4.68 0.26
N GLY A 111 -2.19 -3.52 0.42
CA GLY A 111 -0.82 -3.33 0.92
C GLY A 111 -0.68 -3.61 2.41
N TYR A 112 0.56 -3.82 2.85
CA TYR A 112 0.91 -3.88 4.27
C TYR A 112 1.29 -2.49 4.75
N MET A 113 0.73 -2.07 5.90
CA MET A 113 1.16 -0.86 6.58
C MET A 113 1.43 -1.15 8.06
N ASN A 114 2.61 -0.78 8.54
CA ASN A 114 2.88 -0.80 9.96
C ASN A 114 2.16 0.38 10.65
N VAL A 115 1.72 0.21 11.90
CA VAL A 115 1.13 1.29 12.71
C VAL A 115 2.02 2.53 12.84
N PHE A 116 3.34 2.38 12.73
CA PHE A 116 4.30 3.48 12.79
C PHE A 116 4.59 4.12 11.43
N SER A 117 3.91 3.69 10.36
CA SER A 117 4.08 4.29 9.03
C SER A 117 3.43 5.68 8.97
N SER A 118 4.18 6.67 8.49
CA SER A 118 3.67 7.99 8.11
C SER A 118 3.37 8.12 6.62
N THR A 119 3.70 7.10 5.82
CA THR A 119 3.56 7.12 4.36
C THR A 119 2.37 6.26 3.94
N LEU A 120 1.53 6.82 3.09
CA LEU A 120 0.43 6.12 2.43
C LEU A 120 0.84 5.79 1.00
N LEU A 121 0.84 4.50 0.66
CA LEU A 121 1.05 4.04 -0.71
C LEU A 121 -0.32 3.84 -1.37
N THR A 122 -0.47 4.34 -2.59
CA THR A 122 -1.73 4.29 -3.36
C THR A 122 -1.80 3.12 -4.32
N GLU A 123 -0.68 2.42 -4.57
CA GLU A 123 -0.67 1.27 -5.47
C GLU A 123 -1.20 0.01 -4.81
N ASP A 124 -1.90 -0.86 -5.54
CA ASP A 124 -2.32 -2.14 -4.95
C ASP A 124 -1.19 -3.18 -4.93
N ALA A 125 -1.15 -4.02 -3.90
CA ALA A 125 -0.28 -5.18 -3.88
C ALA A 125 -0.83 -6.31 -4.77
N GLU A 126 -0.01 -7.32 -5.02
CA GLU A 126 -0.42 -8.57 -5.66
C GLU A 126 -0.21 -9.74 -4.71
N VAL A 127 -1.16 -10.68 -4.71
CA VAL A 127 -1.12 -11.89 -3.88
C VAL A 127 0.21 -12.63 -4.05
N GLY A 128 0.67 -12.79 -5.29
CA GLY A 128 1.93 -13.44 -5.60
C GLY A 128 3.15 -12.69 -5.05
N GLY A 129 3.09 -11.36 -4.95
CA GLY A 129 4.17 -10.55 -4.38
C GLY A 129 4.43 -10.88 -2.91
N PHE A 130 3.37 -11.01 -2.10
CA PHE A 130 3.53 -11.45 -0.70
C PHE A 130 4.06 -12.88 -0.61
N ALA A 131 3.52 -13.79 -1.42
CA ALA A 131 3.96 -15.18 -1.42
C ALA A 131 5.44 -15.33 -1.78
N ILE A 132 5.95 -14.55 -2.74
CA ILE A 132 7.38 -14.51 -3.08
C ILE A 132 8.22 -14.06 -1.89
N ILE A 133 7.83 -12.98 -1.18
CA ILE A 133 8.56 -12.49 -0.01
C ILE A 133 8.60 -13.57 1.09
N PHE A 134 7.46 -14.20 1.36
CA PHE A 134 7.36 -15.24 2.38
C PHE A 134 8.19 -16.46 2.03
N LEU A 135 8.15 -16.93 0.78
CA LEU A 135 8.99 -18.04 0.31
C LEU A 135 10.47 -17.70 0.37
N ASN A 136 10.88 -16.51 -0.08
CA ASN A 136 12.28 -16.08 0.01
C ASN A 136 12.76 -16.04 1.46
N SER A 137 11.93 -15.56 2.41
CA SER A 137 12.27 -15.57 3.83
C SER A 137 12.48 -16.99 4.38
N TYR A 138 11.64 -17.94 3.96
CA TYR A 138 11.76 -19.35 4.31
C TYR A 138 13.03 -19.98 3.74
N ILE A 139 13.28 -19.80 2.44
CA ILE A 139 14.43 -20.38 1.72
C ILE A 139 15.75 -19.86 2.29
N SER A 140 15.81 -18.55 2.60
CA SER A 140 17.01 -17.90 3.13
C SER A 140 17.16 -18.01 4.65
N ASN A 141 16.18 -18.61 5.35
CA ASN A 141 16.11 -18.65 6.81
C ASN A 141 16.24 -17.24 7.45
N THR A 142 15.51 -16.27 6.89
CA THR A 142 15.49 -14.89 7.36
C THR A 142 14.12 -14.48 7.87
N LYS A 143 14.10 -13.48 8.75
CA LYS A 143 12.86 -12.86 9.21
C LYS A 143 12.22 -12.04 8.09
N ILE A 144 10.89 -12.12 7.97
CA ILE A 144 10.15 -11.30 7.01
C ILE A 144 10.32 -9.82 7.34
N ASN A 145 10.69 -9.05 6.32
CA ASN A 145 10.80 -7.61 6.40
C ASN A 145 9.96 -6.96 5.30
N LEU A 146 8.84 -6.35 5.70
CA LEU A 146 7.99 -5.53 4.83
C LEU A 146 8.20 -4.02 5.07
N GLY A 147 9.22 -3.64 5.84
CA GLY A 147 9.46 -2.26 6.25
C GLY A 147 8.29 -1.65 7.03
N LEU A 148 8.11 -0.34 6.88
CA LEU A 148 6.95 0.39 7.43
C LEU A 148 5.74 0.32 6.51
N ASN A 149 5.93 0.16 5.20
CA ASN A 149 4.86 0.05 4.21
C ASN A 149 5.34 -0.79 3.01
N SER A 150 4.49 -1.66 2.45
CA SER A 150 4.86 -2.53 1.34
C SER A 150 3.67 -2.96 0.48
N ASN A 151 3.81 -2.74 -0.84
CA ASN A 151 2.84 -3.17 -1.86
C ASN A 151 3.53 -4.09 -2.87
N PRO A 152 3.89 -5.32 -2.48
CA PRO A 152 4.72 -6.18 -3.31
C PRO A 152 3.97 -6.62 -4.57
N LYS A 153 4.73 -6.74 -5.66
CA LYS A 153 4.25 -7.23 -6.97
C LYS A 153 4.92 -8.55 -7.29
N ILE A 154 4.39 -9.27 -8.27
CA ILE A 154 5.10 -10.45 -8.76
C ILE A 154 6.47 -10.08 -9.36
N ASP A 155 7.46 -10.92 -9.12
CA ASP A 155 8.79 -10.83 -9.74
C ASP A 155 9.13 -12.15 -10.43
N LYS A 156 9.27 -12.10 -11.76
CA LYS A 156 9.50 -13.30 -12.59
C LYS A 156 10.83 -13.98 -12.27
N GLU A 157 11.85 -13.20 -11.92
CA GLU A 157 13.16 -13.74 -11.60
C GLU A 157 13.11 -14.53 -10.28
N SER A 158 12.50 -13.94 -9.25
CA SER A 158 12.26 -14.62 -7.97
C SER A 158 11.41 -15.87 -8.12
N ILE A 159 10.33 -15.82 -8.91
CA ILE A 159 9.49 -16.99 -9.19
C ILE A 159 10.34 -18.13 -9.74
N LYS A 160 11.18 -17.87 -10.76
CA LYS A 160 12.05 -18.90 -11.34
C LYS A 160 13.00 -19.51 -10.31
N LYS A 161 13.65 -18.67 -9.48
CA LYS A 161 14.56 -19.14 -8.41
C LYS A 161 13.84 -20.02 -7.39
N ILE A 162 12.64 -19.62 -6.98
CA ILE A 162 11.80 -20.36 -6.03
C ILE A 162 11.35 -21.70 -6.63
N GLU A 163 10.93 -21.72 -7.90
CA GLU A 163 10.55 -22.94 -8.60
C GLU A 163 11.71 -23.94 -8.72
N ASP A 164 12.91 -23.46 -9.07
CA ASP A 164 14.12 -24.28 -9.13
C ASP A 164 14.44 -24.89 -7.76
N TRP A 165 14.38 -24.09 -6.69
CA TRP A 165 14.56 -24.57 -5.32
C TRP A 165 13.52 -25.64 -4.94
N TYR A 166 12.24 -25.40 -5.25
CA TYR A 166 11.16 -26.31 -4.88
C TYR A 166 11.27 -27.65 -5.62
N ARG A 167 11.64 -27.64 -6.90
CA ARG A 167 11.89 -28.85 -7.70
C ARG A 167 13.05 -29.67 -7.14
N ASN A 168 14.12 -29.02 -6.68
CA ASN A 168 15.30 -29.71 -6.15
C ASN A 168 15.09 -30.26 -4.74
N THR A 169 14.19 -29.67 -3.96
CA THR A 169 13.88 -30.13 -2.58
C THR A 169 12.93 -31.34 -2.56
N LYS A 170 12.16 -31.55 -3.64
CA LYS A 170 11.23 -32.69 -3.78
C LYS A 170 11.84 -33.94 -4.41
N LYS A 171 13.11 -33.87 -4.84
CA LYS A 171 13.87 -35.02 -5.32
C LYS A 171 14.51 -35.74 -4.13
#